data_AF-A0A0P7KYT0-F1
#
_entry.id   AF-A0A0P7KYT0-F1
#
_cell.length_a   1.000
_cell.length_b   1.000
_cell.length_c   1.000
_cell.angle_alpha   90.00
_cell.angle_beta   90.00
_cell.angle_gamma   90.00
#
_symmetry.space_group_name_H-M   'P 1'
#
loop_
_entity.id
_entity.type
_entity.pdbx_description
1 polymer ?
#
loop_
_entity_poly.entity_id
_entity_poly.type
_entity_poly.pdbx_seq_one_letter_code
_entity_poly.pdbx_strand_id
1 'polypeptide(L)' 'MERFEVSFNNKAVRVWFYTVLPAIIVAIILFIILPYEQNRFVSLGLSLINILYFIWFKVHTKKKRNKI' A
#
# COMPACT_ATOMS: atom_id res chain seq x y z
N MET A 1 -13.66 -20.09 13.42
CA MET A 1 -12.75 -19.00 12.98
C MET A 1 -13.33 -18.46 11.69
N GLU A 2 -13.75 -17.20 11.69
CA GLU A 2 -14.17 -16.51 10.46
C GLU A 2 -13.02 -16.62 9.47
N ARG A 3 -13.23 -17.30 8.34
CA ARG A 3 -12.23 -17.33 7.27
C ARG A 3 -11.99 -15.89 6.89
N PHE A 4 -10.77 -15.42 7.06
CA PHE A 4 -10.28 -14.22 6.42
C PHE A 4 -10.27 -14.50 4.91
N GLU A 5 -11.44 -14.51 4.29
CA GLU A 5 -11.56 -14.47 2.85
C GLU A 5 -11.08 -13.07 2.49
N VAL A 6 -9.82 -12.99 2.03
CA VAL A 6 -9.33 -11.85 1.27
C VAL A 6 -10.14 -11.83 -0.02
N SER A 7 -11.38 -11.38 0.12
CA SER A 7 -12.34 -11.29 -0.95
C SER A 7 -11.88 -10.12 -1.80
N PHE A 8 -11.13 -10.41 -2.86
CA PHE A 8 -10.80 -9.46 -3.92
C PHE A 8 -12.05 -8.84 -4.56
N ASN A 9 -13.26 -9.24 -4.15
CA ASN A 9 -14.52 -8.59 -4.46
C ASN A 9 -14.57 -7.14 -3.92
N ASN A 10 -13.91 -6.86 -2.78
CA ASN A 10 -13.81 -5.47 -2.33
C ASN A 10 -12.74 -4.73 -3.15
N LYS A 11 -13.21 -3.81 -4.00
CA LYS A 11 -12.37 -2.96 -4.86
C LYS A 11 -11.26 -2.24 -4.09
N ALA A 12 -11.49 -1.88 -2.83
CA ALA A 12 -10.47 -1.23 -2.00
C ALA A 12 -9.35 -2.19 -1.58
N VAL A 13 -9.70 -3.42 -1.19
CA VAL A 13 -8.72 -4.48 -0.88
C VAL A 13 -7.93 -4.84 -2.12
N ARG A 14 -8.60 -4.93 -3.28
CA ARG A 14 -7.96 -5.20 -4.56
C ARG A 14 -6.92 -4.14 -4.93
N VAL A 15 -7.27 -2.85 -4.80
CA VAL A 15 -6.32 -1.76 -5.08
C VAL A 15 -5.20 -1.73 -4.05
N TRP A 16 -5.50 -1.89 -2.75
CA TRP A 16 -4.47 -2.03 -1.71
C TRP A 16 -3.47 -3.13 -2.07
N PHE A 17 -3.97 -4.30 -2.48
CA PHE A 17 -3.13 -5.43 -2.83
C PHE A 17 -2.26 -5.13 -4.05
N TYR A 18 -2.79 -4.49 -5.10
CA TYR A 18 -1.99 -4.12 -6.28
C TYR A 18 -1.01 -2.97 -6.06
N THR A 19 -1.20 -2.14 -5.03
CA THR A 19 -0.30 -1.00 -4.79
C THR A 19 0.68 -1.27 -3.65
N VAL A 20 0.22 -1.85 -2.55
CA VAL A 20 1.00 -2.04 -1.33
C VAL A 20 1.83 -3.31 -1.42
N LEU A 21 1.30 -4.41 -1.96
CA LEU A 21 2.05 -5.66 -2.07
C LEU A 21 3.29 -5.51 -2.96
N PRO A 22 3.23 -4.89 -4.16
CA PRO A 22 4.42 -4.66 -4.97
C PRO A 22 5.40 -3.69 -4.30
N ALA A 23 4.90 -2.66 -3.63
CA ALA A 23 5.75 -1.72 -2.90
C ALA A 23 6.52 -2.39 -1.75
N ILE A 24 5.89 -3.33 -1.04
CA ILE A 24 6.56 -4.14 -0.01
C ILE A 24 7.65 -5.01 -0.64
N ILE A 25 7.36 -5.68 -1.76
CA ILE A 25 8.35 -6.52 -2.45
C ILE A 25 9.56 -5.68 -2.89
N VAL A 26 9.33 -4.53 -3.52
CA VAL A 26 10.39 -3.61 -3.94
C VAL A 26 11.20 -3.10 -2.76
N ALA A 27 10.55 -2.81 -1.63
CA ALA A 27 11.24 -2.38 -0.42
C ALA A 27 12.13 -3.48 0.19
N ILE A 28 11.68 -4.74 0.21
CA ILE A 28 12.49 -5.87 0.69
C ILE A 28 13.72 -6.03 -0.20
N ILE A 29 13.55 -5.93 -1.52
CA ILE A 29 14.66 -6.00 -2.49
C ILE A 29 15.65 -4.86 -2.25
N LEU A 30 15.16 -3.62 -2.12
CA LEU A 30 16.01 -2.45 -1.84
C LEU A 30 16.73 -2.57 -0.51
N PHE A 31 16.09 -3.10 0.54
CA PHE A 31 16.69 -3.28 1.85
C PHE A 31 17.87 -4.28 1.82
N ILE A 32 17.79 -5.31 0.99
CA ILE A 32 18.85 -6.31 0.83
C ILE A 32 20.01 -5.77 -0.01
N ILE A 33 19.71 -4.96 -1.04
CA ILE A 33 20.72 -4.47 -1.99
C ILE A 33 21.45 -3.23 -1.46
N LEU A 34 20.77 -2.33 -0.74
CA LEU A 34 21.36 -1.06 -0.32
C LEU A 34 22.20 -1.20 0.97
N PRO A 35 23.39 -0.58 1.01
CA PRO A 35 24.15 -0.43 2.25
C PRO A 35 23.37 0.38 3.29
N TYR A 36 23.60 0.08 4.56
CA TYR A 36 22.82 0.57 5.72
C TYR A 36 22.58 2.10 5.74
N GLU A 37 23.57 2.88 5.32
CA GLU A 37 23.49 4.35 5.20
C GLU A 37 22.37 4.83 4.25
N GLN A 38 22.16 4.11 3.15
CA GLN A 38 21.17 4.48 2.11
C GLN A 38 19.78 3.92 2.41
N ASN A 39 19.65 3.05 3.41
CA ASN A 39 18.38 2.44 3.80
C ASN A 39 17.38 3.48 4.36
N ARG A 40 17.86 4.63 4.84
CA ARG A 40 17.01 5.79 5.22
C ARG A 40 16.18 6.29 4.03
N PHE A 41 16.74 6.30 2.82
CA PHE A 41 16.01 6.72 1.61
C PHE A 41 14.94 5.71 1.20
N VAL A 42 15.20 4.41 1.41
CA VAL A 42 14.23 3.34 1.18
C VAL A 42 13.02 3.48 2.12
N SER A 43 13.29 3.75 3.41
CA SER A 43 12.23 3.97 4.41
C SER A 43 11.39 5.22 4.12
N LEU A 44 12.03 6.30 3.66
CA LEU A 44 11.33 7.52 3.21
C LEU A 44 10.46 7.24 1.97
N GLY A 45 10.97 6.49 0.99
CA GLY A 45 10.22 6.11 -0.21
C GLY A 45 8.99 5.25 0.11
N LEU A 46 9.14 4.25 0.98
CA LEU A 46 8.03 3.45 1.50
C LEU A 46 6.97 4.28 2.22
N SER A 47 7.41 5.23 3.03
CA SER A 47 6.51 6.12 3.77
C SER A 47 5.71 7.02 2.81
N LEU A 48 6.36 7.56 1.78
CA LEU A 48 5.72 8.35 0.73
C LEU A 48 4.66 7.55 -0.05
N ILE A 49 4.97 6.31 -0.42
CA ILE A 49 4.03 5.42 -1.12
C ILE A 49 2.81 5.13 -0.24
N ASN A 50 3.01 4.87 1.06
CA ASN A 50 1.91 4.66 2.00
C ASN A 50 1.04 5.91 2.17
N ILE A 51 1.64 7.10 2.23
CA ILE A 51 0.90 8.36 2.33
C ILE A 51 0.06 8.61 1.08
N LEU A 52 0.64 8.40 -0.12
CA LEU A 52 -0.07 8.51 -1.39
C LEU A 52 -1.25 7.53 -1.47
N TYR A 53 -1.02 6.28 -1.06
CA TYR A 53 -2.08 5.29 -0.97
C TYR A 53 -3.18 5.73 0.00
N PHE A 54 -2.83 6.24 1.18
CA PHE A 54 -3.79 6.68 2.19
C PHE A 54 -4.63 7.86 1.72
N ILE A 55 -4.02 8.83 1.03
CA ILE A 55 -4.70 9.97 0.41
C ILE A 55 -5.69 9.46 -0.65
N TRP A 56 -5.24 8.60 -1.55
CA TRP A 56 -6.10 8.00 -2.58
C TRP A 56 -7.26 7.23 -1.95
N PHE A 57 -7.00 6.42 -0.92
CA PHE A 57 -8.00 5.63 -0.22
C PHE A 57 -9.05 6.51 0.46
N LYS A 58 -8.64 7.60 1.11
CA LYS A 58 -9.58 8.58 1.71
C LYS A 58 -10.43 9.26 0.63
N VAL A 59 -9.84 9.68 -0.49
CA VAL A 59 -10.57 10.33 -1.60
C VAL A 59 -11.55 9.35 -2.25
N HIS A 60 -11.13 8.11 -2.52
CA HIS A 60 -11.97 7.08 -3.12
C HIS A 60 -13.11 6.65 -2.17
N THR A 61 -12.84 6.54 -0.88
CA THR A 61 -13.86 6.23 0.14
C THR A 61 -14.89 7.36 0.27
N LYS A 62 -14.47 8.63 0.21
CA LYS A 62 -15.39 9.78 0.16
C LYS A 62 -16.25 9.79 -1.09
N LYS A 63 -15.70 9.47 -2.26
CA LYS A 63 -16.47 9.35 -3.51
C LYS A 63 -17.53 8.24 -3.48
N LYS A 64 -17.31 7.16 -2.71
CA LYS A 64 -18.30 6.10 -2.51
C LYS A 64 -19.46 6.54 -1.59
N ARG A 65 -19.20 7.43 -0.62
CA ARG A 65 -20.21 7.94 0.33
C ARG A 65 -21.12 9.01 -0.27
N ASN A 66 -20.63 9.80 -1.24
CA ASN A 66 -21.43 10.79 -1.99
C ASN A 66 -22.25 10.21 -3.15
N LYS A 67 -22.27 8.88 -3.31
CA LYS A 67 -23.08 8.16 -4.32
C LYS A 67 -24.18 7.31 -3.69
N ILE A 68 -24.46 7.51 -2.40
CA ILE A 68 -25.58 6.92 -1.66
C ILE A 68 -26.64 8.01 -1.50
#